data_AF-A0A9D4TMK6-F1
#
_entry.id   AF-A0A9D4TMK6-F1
#
_cell.length_a   1.000
_cell.length_b   1.000
_cell.length_c   1.000
_cell.angle_alpha   90.00
_cell.angle_beta   90.00
_cell.angle_gamma   90.00
#
_symmetry.space_group_name_H-M   'P 1'
#
loop_
_entity.id
_entity.type
_entity.pdbx_description
1 polymer ?
#
loop_
_entity_poly.entity_id
_entity_poly.type
_entity_poly.pdbx_seq_one_letter_code
_entity_poly.pdbx_strand_id
1 'polypeptide(L)'
;MNVQRGGSKKRKGESTLEAEKSLYGSFVDAANAVSQLYTAAVQQNKRAEEQGARQALERVAQFVVKEYGNAPAVPTVMLMELLRQELQAAQGSTTAIQLPFPIPLLPGALGSDSSDAHHSDDEHLMSADQPTSFRRSGSGHHISPPKVRSGAGVAQLPTLFQQQQQQFQHQQQQQQLQAAQQHQLMMHQQQQQQQQQQQGGYMPPFAGQQPFQ
;
A
#
# COMPACT_ATOMS: atom_id res chain seq x y z
N MET A 1 59.32 43.88 -28.57
CA MET A 1 58.72 43.12 -27.45
C MET A 1 57.41 43.79 -27.06
N ASN A 2 56.25 43.16 -27.28
CA ASN A 2 55.14 43.20 -26.32
C ASN A 2 54.09 42.14 -26.69
N VAL A 3 53.83 41.21 -25.77
CA VAL A 3 52.90 40.09 -25.96
C VAL A 3 51.71 40.33 -25.05
N GLN A 4 50.63 40.90 -25.58
CA GLN A 4 49.38 41.10 -24.84
C GLN A 4 48.60 39.78 -24.82
N ARG A 5 48.84 38.92 -23.81
CA ARG A 5 47.95 37.78 -23.52
C ARG A 5 46.71 38.29 -22.79
N GLY A 6 45.66 38.59 -23.54
CA GLY A 6 44.32 38.78 -22.99
C GLY A 6 43.78 37.44 -22.50
N GLY A 7 43.79 37.23 -21.17
CA GLY A 7 43.24 36.05 -20.53
C GLY A 7 41.74 35.94 -20.78
N SER A 8 41.33 34.95 -21.58
CA SER A 8 39.95 34.51 -21.69
C SER A 8 39.52 33.96 -20.33
N LYS A 9 38.91 34.84 -19.52
CA LYS A 9 38.24 34.50 -18.26
C LYS A 9 37.19 33.44 -18.57
N LYS A 10 37.49 32.17 -18.26
CA LYS A 10 36.59 31.03 -18.44
C LYS A 10 35.37 31.24 -17.54
N ARG A 11 34.29 31.82 -18.08
CA ARG A 11 32.95 31.80 -17.46
C ARG A 11 32.39 30.38 -17.56
N LYS A 12 32.98 29.45 -16.81
CA LYS A 12 32.49 28.08 -16.61
C LYS A 12 32.15 27.98 -15.13
N GLY A 13 30.99 28.51 -14.74
CA GLY A 13 30.62 28.65 -13.33
C GLY A 13 29.11 28.57 -13.15
N GLU A 14 28.36 29.58 -13.58
CA GLU A 14 26.92 29.65 -13.30
C GLU A 14 26.07 28.61 -14.04
N SER A 15 26.33 28.36 -15.33
CA SER A 15 25.55 27.37 -16.10
C SER A 15 25.71 25.94 -15.57
N THR A 16 26.86 25.60 -15.00
CA THR A 16 27.11 24.28 -14.41
C THR A 16 26.43 24.17 -13.05
N LEU A 17 26.48 25.23 -12.24
CA LEU A 17 25.82 25.26 -10.93
C LEU A 17 24.29 25.20 -11.03
N GLU A 18 23.68 25.90 -12.00
CA GLU A 18 22.22 25.81 -12.21
C GLU A 18 21.79 24.44 -12.74
N ALA A 19 22.60 23.81 -13.60
CA ALA A 19 22.36 22.44 -14.04
C ALA A 19 22.47 21.42 -12.88
N GLU A 20 23.46 21.58 -12.00
CA GLU A 20 23.62 20.76 -10.80
C GLU A 20 22.47 20.94 -9.81
N LYS A 21 22.02 22.18 -9.57
CA LYS A 21 20.83 22.45 -8.73
C LYS A 21 19.57 21.80 -9.30
N SER A 22 19.37 21.88 -10.62
CA SER A 22 18.24 21.23 -11.29
C SER A 22 18.32 19.71 -11.15
N LEU A 23 19.50 19.12 -11.31
CA LEU A 23 19.72 17.68 -11.14
C LEU A 23 19.47 17.23 -9.69
N TYR A 24 19.96 18.00 -8.72
CA TYR A 24 19.71 17.75 -7.31
C TYR A 24 18.20 17.83 -6.98
N GLY A 25 17.50 18.85 -7.48
CA GLY A 25 16.05 18.97 -7.32
C GLY A 25 15.31 17.77 -7.89
N SER A 26 15.62 17.37 -9.13
CA SER A 26 15.01 16.19 -9.76
C SER A 26 15.32 14.90 -8.99
N PHE A 27 16.52 14.76 -8.42
CA PHE A 27 16.88 13.60 -7.61
C PHE A 27 16.08 13.54 -6.32
N VAL A 28 15.95 14.67 -5.62
CA VAL A 28 15.16 14.76 -4.39
C VAL A 28 13.68 14.47 -4.67
N ASP A 29 13.13 15.03 -5.75
CA ASP A 29 11.75 14.76 -6.16
C ASP A 29 11.53 13.28 -6.47
N ALA A 30 12.46 12.63 -7.16
CA ALA A 30 12.41 11.20 -7.43
C ALA A 30 12.49 10.37 -6.14
N ALA A 31 13.39 10.72 -5.21
CA ALA A 31 13.51 10.03 -3.91
C ALA A 31 12.23 10.17 -3.06
N ASN A 32 11.60 11.33 -3.08
CA ASN A 32 10.32 11.58 -2.44
C ASN A 32 9.21 10.72 -3.06
N ALA A 33 9.17 10.64 -4.40
CA ALA A 33 8.21 9.80 -5.11
C ALA A 33 8.37 8.31 -4.77
N VAL A 34 9.62 7.81 -4.68
CA VAL A 34 9.90 6.43 -4.25
C VAL A 34 9.43 6.19 -2.82
N SER A 35 9.68 7.13 -1.90
CA SER A 35 9.25 7.02 -0.50
C SER A 35 7.72 6.97 -0.37
N GLN A 36 7.02 7.77 -1.18
CA GLN A 36 5.56 7.76 -1.26
C GLN A 36 5.04 6.44 -1.83
N LEU A 37 5.63 5.96 -2.93
CA LEU A 37 5.25 4.69 -3.56
C LEU A 37 5.44 3.52 -2.58
N TYR A 38 6.55 3.48 -1.87
CA TYR A 38 6.79 2.45 -0.84
C TYR A 38 5.72 2.48 0.24
N THR A 39 5.44 3.65 0.79
CA THR A 39 4.42 3.80 1.84
C THR A 39 3.04 3.37 1.34
N ALA A 40 2.69 3.74 0.10
CA ALA A 40 1.44 3.33 -0.53
C ALA A 40 1.39 1.81 -0.76
N ALA A 41 2.47 1.21 -1.26
CA ALA A 41 2.57 -0.23 -1.49
C ALA A 41 2.46 -1.04 -0.19
N VAL A 42 3.12 -0.59 0.88
CA VAL A 42 3.01 -1.22 2.21
C VAL A 42 1.58 -1.16 2.73
N GLN A 43 0.91 -0.02 2.61
CA GLN A 43 -0.49 0.11 3.01
C GLN A 43 -1.41 -0.77 2.16
N GLN A 44 -1.16 -0.85 0.85
CA GLN A 44 -1.91 -1.71 -0.05
C GLN A 44 -1.73 -3.18 0.31
N ASN A 45 -0.50 -3.61 0.60
CA ASN A 45 -0.20 -4.99 0.99
C ASN A 45 -0.95 -5.36 2.28
N LYS A 46 -0.93 -4.47 3.29
CA LYS A 46 -1.69 -4.66 4.53
C LYS A 46 -3.20 -4.81 4.27
N ARG A 47 -3.78 -3.95 3.43
CA ARG A 47 -5.20 -4.03 3.08
C ARG A 47 -5.54 -5.30 2.31
N ALA A 48 -4.67 -5.71 1.38
CA ALA A 48 -4.84 -6.94 0.60
C ALA A 48 -4.79 -8.19 1.49
N GLU A 49 -3.87 -8.22 2.47
CA GLU A 49 -3.80 -9.28 3.48
C GLU A 49 -5.10 -9.37 4.29
N GLU A 50 -5.58 -8.24 4.82
CA GLU A 50 -6.82 -8.19 5.59
C GLU A 50 -8.04 -8.64 4.75
N GLN A 51 -8.11 -8.19 3.49
CA GLN A 51 -9.18 -8.58 2.57
C GLN A 51 -9.12 -10.06 2.20
N GLY A 52 -7.92 -10.60 1.95
CA GLY A 52 -7.72 -12.02 1.66
C GLY A 52 -8.14 -12.90 2.84
N ALA A 53 -7.78 -12.51 4.07
CA ALA A 53 -8.19 -13.22 5.28
C ALA A 53 -9.72 -13.21 5.46
N ARG A 54 -10.37 -12.06 5.25
CA ARG A 54 -11.84 -11.96 5.31
C ARG A 54 -12.50 -12.85 4.25
N GLN A 55 -12.00 -12.82 3.03
CA GLN A 55 -12.57 -13.61 1.93
C GLN A 55 -12.42 -15.12 2.18
N ALA A 56 -11.28 -15.57 2.72
CA ALA A 56 -11.08 -16.97 3.09
C ALA A 56 -12.08 -17.41 4.18
N LEU A 57 -12.28 -16.58 5.22
CA LEU A 57 -13.27 -16.85 6.26
C LEU A 57 -14.69 -16.93 5.69
N GLU A 58 -15.06 -16.05 4.77
CA GLU A 58 -16.36 -16.08 4.10
C GLU A 58 -16.58 -17.37 3.32
N ARG A 59 -15.56 -17.87 2.60
CA ARG A 59 -15.65 -19.15 1.87
C ARG A 59 -15.84 -20.33 2.82
N VAL A 60 -15.07 -20.36 3.92
CA VAL A 60 -15.22 -21.41 4.94
C VAL A 60 -16.62 -21.38 5.56
N ALA A 61 -17.12 -20.20 5.91
CA ALA A 61 -18.47 -20.03 6.45
C ALA A 61 -19.54 -20.48 5.43
N GLN A 62 -19.42 -20.07 4.17
CA GLN A 62 -20.33 -20.47 3.10
C GLN A 62 -20.31 -21.99 2.88
N PHE A 63 -19.15 -22.62 2.88
CA PHE A 63 -19.02 -24.07 2.77
C PHE A 63 -19.72 -24.78 3.93
N VAL A 64 -19.49 -24.35 5.17
CA VAL A 64 -20.12 -24.95 6.35
C VAL A 64 -21.64 -24.83 6.28
N VAL A 65 -22.16 -23.64 5.94
CA VAL A 65 -23.61 -23.44 5.82
C VAL A 65 -24.20 -24.27 4.68
N LYS A 66 -23.50 -24.35 3.54
CA LYS A 66 -23.98 -25.08 2.36
C LYS A 66 -24.00 -26.60 2.59
N GLU A 67 -22.92 -27.17 3.08
CA GLU A 67 -22.73 -28.62 3.20
C GLU A 67 -23.27 -29.17 4.53
N TYR A 68 -23.30 -28.36 5.58
CA TYR A 68 -23.63 -28.77 6.95
C TYR A 68 -24.70 -27.90 7.64
N GLY A 69 -25.41 -27.03 6.92
CA GLY A 69 -26.39 -26.12 7.53
C GLY A 69 -27.53 -26.79 8.30
N ASN A 70 -27.85 -28.04 7.98
CA ASN A 70 -28.84 -28.85 8.71
C ASN A 70 -28.19 -29.97 9.55
N ALA A 71 -26.86 -30.08 9.54
CA ALA A 71 -26.16 -31.11 10.28
C ALA A 71 -25.87 -30.62 11.71
N PRO A 72 -25.98 -31.50 12.73
CA PRO A 72 -25.71 -31.12 14.13
C PRO A 72 -24.22 -30.85 14.41
N ALA A 73 -23.32 -31.29 13.53
CA ALA A 73 -21.89 -31.08 13.64
C ALA A 73 -21.20 -31.17 12.27
N VAL A 74 -20.05 -30.49 12.15
CA VAL A 74 -19.15 -30.57 10.99
C VAL A 74 -18.01 -31.56 11.31
N PRO A 75 -17.73 -32.56 10.45
CA PRO A 75 -16.59 -33.44 10.62
C PRO A 75 -15.27 -32.67 10.65
N THR A 76 -14.47 -32.84 11.70
CA THR A 76 -13.18 -32.16 11.86
C THR A 76 -12.24 -32.37 10.69
N VAL A 77 -12.22 -33.58 10.11
CA VAL A 77 -11.38 -33.91 8.95
C VAL A 77 -11.69 -33.05 7.72
N MET A 78 -12.97 -32.75 7.46
CA MET A 78 -13.37 -31.92 6.33
C MET A 78 -13.02 -30.45 6.55
N LEU A 79 -13.21 -29.97 7.78
CA LEU A 79 -12.83 -28.60 8.14
C LEU A 79 -11.32 -28.37 8.04
N MET A 80 -10.52 -29.33 8.52
CA MET A 80 -9.05 -29.26 8.43
C MET A 80 -8.56 -29.27 6.99
N GLU A 81 -9.15 -30.09 6.11
CA GLU A 81 -8.78 -30.13 4.70
C GLU A 81 -9.13 -28.82 3.98
N LEU A 82 -10.32 -28.25 4.26
CA LEU A 82 -10.72 -26.97 3.70
C LEU A 82 -9.80 -25.82 4.15
N LEU A 83 -9.45 -25.77 5.43
CA LEU A 83 -8.52 -24.76 5.95
C LEU A 83 -7.12 -24.91 5.32
N ARG A 84 -6.67 -26.15 5.09
CA ARG A 84 -5.40 -26.44 4.41
C ARG A 84 -5.44 -25.96 2.95
N GLN A 85 -6.58 -26.13 2.27
CA GLN A 85 -6.78 -25.66 0.90
C GLN A 85 -6.79 -24.13 0.82
N GLU A 86 -7.53 -23.45 1.71
CA GLU A 86 -7.54 -21.98 1.75
C GLU A 86 -6.18 -21.39 2.10
N LEU A 87 -5.41 -22.04 2.99
CA LEU A 87 -4.03 -21.63 3.30
C LEU A 87 -3.12 -21.73 2.07
N GLN A 88 -3.22 -22.80 1.29
CA GLN A 88 -2.44 -22.96 0.06
C GLN A 88 -2.85 -21.93 -1.01
N ALA A 89 -4.15 -21.64 -1.15
CA ALA A 89 -4.64 -20.61 -2.06
C ALA A 89 -4.15 -19.21 -1.67
N ALA A 90 -4.11 -18.91 -0.37
CA ALA A 90 -3.57 -17.65 0.14
C ALA A 90 -2.06 -17.53 -0.16
N GLN A 91 -1.29 -18.61 0.03
CA GLN A 91 0.16 -18.60 -0.26
C GLN A 91 0.47 -18.49 -1.76
N GLY A 92 -0.30 -19.16 -2.62
CA GLY A 92 -0.15 -19.11 -4.08
C GLY A 92 -0.51 -17.78 -4.73
N SER A 93 -1.18 -16.87 -4.01
CA SER A 93 -1.55 -15.54 -4.50
C SER A 93 -0.54 -14.43 -4.14
N THR A 94 0.45 -14.72 -3.30
CA THR A 94 1.47 -13.74 -2.84
C THR A 94 2.53 -13.40 -3.89
N THR A 95 2.64 -14.13 -5.00
CA THR A 95 3.57 -13.80 -6.10
C THR A 95 3.10 -12.64 -6.98
N ALA A 96 1.91 -12.08 -6.71
CA ALA A 96 1.31 -11.00 -7.49
C ALA A 96 1.26 -9.67 -6.73
N ILE A 97 2.29 -9.31 -5.97
CA ILE A 97 2.70 -7.90 -5.94
C ILE A 97 3.55 -7.69 -7.20
N GLN A 98 2.86 -7.71 -8.36
CA GLN A 98 3.41 -7.04 -9.53
C GLN A 98 3.50 -5.57 -9.15
N LEU A 99 4.70 -5.13 -8.76
CA LEU A 99 5.02 -3.72 -8.79
C LEU A 99 4.58 -3.19 -10.16
N PRO A 100 3.84 -2.07 -10.24
CA PRO A 100 3.28 -1.56 -11.50
C PRO A 100 4.34 -1.12 -12.52
N PHE A 101 5.63 -1.32 -12.24
CA PHE A 101 6.72 -1.03 -13.16
C PHE A 101 7.60 -2.28 -13.34
N PRO A 102 7.71 -2.81 -14.57
CA PRO A 102 8.81 -3.72 -14.90
C PRO A 102 10.11 -2.94 -14.73
N ILE A 103 10.94 -3.37 -13.78
CA ILE A 103 12.32 -2.91 -13.67
C ILE A 103 13.01 -3.33 -14.97
N PRO A 104 13.54 -2.41 -15.79
CA PRO A 104 14.37 -2.79 -16.92
C PRO A 104 15.63 -3.45 -16.35
N LEU A 105 15.66 -4.78 -16.36
CA LEU A 105 16.88 -5.55 -16.15
C LEU A 105 17.86 -5.14 -17.26
N LEU A 106 18.90 -4.39 -16.91
CA LEU A 106 20.03 -4.19 -17.81
C LEU A 106 20.64 -5.58 -18.11
N PRO A 107 20.89 -5.93 -19.38
CA PRO A 107 21.60 -7.15 -19.73
C PRO A 107 23.09 -6.93 -19.45
N GLY A 108 23.61 -7.47 -18.34
CA GLY A 108 25.02 -7.31 -18.04
C GLY A 108 25.48 -7.87 -16.69
N ALA A 109 25.17 -9.13 -16.38
CA ALA A 109 25.94 -9.93 -15.42
C ALA A 109 25.55 -11.42 -15.52
N LEU A 110 25.81 -12.03 -16.69
CA LEU A 110 26.04 -13.47 -16.74
C LEU A 110 27.53 -13.69 -16.50
N GLY A 111 27.86 -14.36 -15.39
CA GLY A 111 29.23 -14.70 -15.04
C GLY A 111 29.39 -14.95 -13.55
N SER A 112 28.68 -15.94 -13.00
CA SER A 112 29.15 -16.61 -11.79
C SER A 112 29.15 -18.10 -12.08
N ASP A 113 30.35 -18.52 -12.49
CA ASP A 113 30.76 -19.88 -12.78
C ASP A 113 30.66 -20.74 -11.53
N SER A 114 30.35 -22.00 -11.76
CA SER A 114 30.26 -23.05 -10.75
C SER A 114 31.66 -23.60 -10.51
N SER A 115 32.10 -23.69 -9.24
CA SER A 115 33.05 -24.74 -8.86
C SER A 115 33.08 -24.95 -7.35
N ASP A 116 32.56 -26.11 -6.99
CA ASP A 116 32.83 -26.93 -5.82
C ASP A 116 34.33 -27.08 -5.47
N ALA A 117 34.56 -27.45 -4.20
CA ALA A 117 35.70 -28.20 -3.65
C ALA A 117 36.71 -27.46 -2.71
N HIS A 118 36.54 -27.78 -1.41
CA HIS A 118 37.52 -28.36 -0.47
C HIS A 118 38.88 -27.68 -0.13
N HIS A 119 39.16 -27.71 1.19
CA HIS A 119 40.48 -27.77 1.86
C HIS A 119 41.38 -26.53 1.77
N SER A 120 42.12 -26.05 2.78
CA SER A 120 42.43 -26.44 4.17
C SER A 120 43.00 -25.18 4.85
N ASP A 121 43.13 -25.25 6.17
CA ASP A 121 43.95 -24.38 7.02
C ASP A 121 45.31 -24.01 6.40
N ASP A 122 45.67 -22.72 6.46
CA ASP A 122 47.08 -22.31 6.54
C ASP A 122 47.18 -20.91 7.19
N GLU A 123 47.79 -20.90 8.36
CA GLU A 123 48.14 -19.70 9.11
C GLU A 123 49.40 -19.07 8.49
N HIS A 124 49.33 -17.83 8.01
CA HIS A 124 50.52 -17.01 7.91
C HIS A 124 50.29 -15.54 8.26
N LEU A 125 51.05 -15.18 9.29
CA LEU A 125 51.32 -13.89 9.89
C LEU A 125 51.92 -12.85 8.93
N MET A 126 51.62 -11.58 9.24
CA MET A 126 52.44 -10.37 9.09
C MET A 126 52.76 -9.86 7.66
N SER A 127 52.26 -8.67 7.31
CA SER A 127 53.07 -7.43 7.23
C SER A 127 52.48 -6.34 6.34
N ALA A 128 52.49 -5.12 6.89
CA ALA A 128 52.95 -3.84 6.33
C ALA A 128 52.39 -3.28 5.00
N ASP A 129 51.88 -2.05 5.14
CA ASP A 129 52.06 -0.87 4.26
C ASP A 129 52.05 -1.04 2.74
N GLN A 130 50.98 -0.51 2.09
CA GLN A 130 51.13 0.45 0.99
C GLN A 130 49.80 1.11 0.57
N PRO A 131 49.75 2.46 0.41
CA PRO A 131 48.63 3.14 -0.23
C PRO A 131 48.84 3.22 -1.74
N THR A 132 48.06 2.44 -2.51
CA THR A 132 48.04 2.54 -3.98
C THR A 132 47.23 3.75 -4.43
N SER A 133 47.91 4.63 -5.16
CA SER A 133 47.39 5.87 -5.73
C SER A 133 46.41 5.60 -6.88
N PHE A 134 45.21 6.17 -6.83
CA PHE A 134 44.26 6.14 -7.95
C PHE A 134 44.70 7.10 -9.07
N ARG A 135 45.22 6.54 -10.17
CA ARG A 135 45.37 7.24 -11.47
C ARG A 135 43.99 7.44 -12.10
N ARG A 136 43.55 8.69 -12.25
CA ARG A 136 42.44 9.08 -13.15
C ARG A 136 42.93 9.10 -14.60
N SER A 137 42.55 8.13 -15.41
CA SER A 137 42.60 8.23 -16.87
C SER A 137 41.38 9.00 -17.36
N GLY A 138 41.61 10.21 -17.89
CA GLY A 138 40.60 10.97 -18.62
C GLY A 138 40.37 10.35 -20.00
N SER A 139 39.18 9.83 -20.24
CA SER A 139 38.67 9.49 -21.57
C SER A 139 37.47 10.39 -21.85
N GLY A 140 37.68 11.37 -22.72
CA GLY A 140 36.63 12.23 -23.23
C GLY A 140 35.75 11.47 -24.22
N HIS A 141 34.53 11.17 -23.82
CA HIS A 141 33.44 10.82 -24.74
C HIS A 141 32.42 11.96 -24.74
N HIS A 142 32.28 12.60 -25.90
CA HIS A 142 31.29 13.62 -26.17
C HIS A 142 29.95 12.91 -26.39
N ILE A 143 29.16 12.74 -25.33
CA ILE A 143 27.79 12.24 -25.47
C ILE A 143 26.91 13.47 -25.68
N SER A 144 26.45 13.67 -26.91
CA SER A 144 25.46 14.69 -27.22
C SER A 144 24.17 14.43 -26.43
N PRO A 145 23.53 15.46 -25.84
CA PRO A 145 22.29 15.28 -25.11
C PRO A 145 21.15 14.93 -26.08
N PRO A 146 20.23 14.03 -25.69
CA PRO A 146 19.05 13.78 -26.49
C PRO A 146 18.17 15.03 -26.55
N LYS A 147 17.68 15.32 -27.75
CA LYS A 147 16.74 16.41 -28.02
C LYS A 147 15.40 16.05 -27.38
N VAL A 148 15.18 16.50 -26.15
CA VAL A 148 13.89 16.36 -25.46
C VAL A 148 12.87 17.19 -26.21
N ARG A 149 12.00 16.48 -26.93
CA ARG A 149 10.79 17.01 -27.53
C ARG A 149 9.88 17.43 -26.38
N SER A 150 9.61 18.73 -26.29
CA SER A 150 8.64 19.33 -25.38
C SER A 150 7.27 18.69 -25.61
N GLY A 151 6.94 17.68 -24.82
CA GLY A 151 5.67 16.98 -24.81
C GLY A 151 5.11 17.09 -23.40
N ALA A 152 3.93 17.72 -23.31
CA ALA A 152 3.15 17.93 -22.11
C ALA A 152 3.07 16.66 -21.22
N GLY A 153 3.23 16.80 -19.91
CA GLY A 153 3.03 15.65 -19.02
C GLY A 153 3.27 15.85 -17.52
N VAL A 154 3.80 16.98 -17.05
CA VAL A 154 4.12 17.16 -15.62
C VAL A 154 2.97 17.89 -14.90
N ALA A 155 1.87 17.19 -14.65
CA ALA A 155 0.76 17.74 -13.83
C ALA A 155 -0.14 16.68 -13.15
N GLN A 156 0.29 15.43 -12.95
CA GLN A 156 -0.61 14.36 -12.46
C GLN A 156 -0.30 13.76 -11.08
N LEU A 157 0.77 14.17 -10.40
CA LEU A 157 1.01 13.67 -9.03
C LEU A 157 0.10 14.27 -7.92
N PRO A 158 -0.43 15.51 -8.01
CA PRO A 158 -1.32 16.03 -6.96
C PRO A 158 -2.69 15.32 -6.90
N THR A 159 -3.14 14.72 -8.01
CA THR A 159 -4.51 14.19 -8.12
C THR A 159 -4.73 12.91 -7.31
N LEU A 160 -3.71 12.09 -7.07
CA LEU A 160 -3.88 10.84 -6.31
C LEU A 160 -4.14 11.11 -4.82
N PHE A 161 -3.41 12.06 -4.23
CA PHE A 161 -3.61 12.45 -2.83
C PHE A 161 -4.95 13.15 -2.63
N GLN A 162 -5.35 14.02 -3.57
CA GLN A 162 -6.67 14.67 -3.56
C GLN A 162 -7.80 13.62 -3.68
N GLN A 163 -7.64 12.60 -4.51
CA GLN A 163 -8.63 11.54 -4.68
C GLN A 163 -8.78 10.67 -3.42
N GLN A 164 -7.68 10.36 -2.74
CA GLN A 164 -7.74 9.62 -1.47
C GLN A 164 -8.46 10.41 -0.37
N GLN A 165 -8.21 11.72 -0.28
CA GLN A 165 -8.89 12.58 0.68
C GLN A 165 -10.40 12.68 0.41
N GLN A 166 -10.81 12.73 -0.87
CA GLN A 166 -12.22 12.71 -1.25
C GLN A 166 -12.91 11.40 -0.89
N GLN A 167 -12.25 10.25 -1.08
CA GLN A 167 -12.81 8.96 -0.65
C GLN A 167 -13.06 8.90 0.86
N PHE A 168 -12.14 9.44 1.67
CA PHE A 168 -12.30 9.45 3.12
C PHE A 168 -13.51 10.31 3.54
N GLN A 169 -13.67 11.50 2.94
CA GLN A 169 -14.86 12.33 3.19
C GLN A 169 -16.16 11.62 2.78
N HIS A 170 -16.16 10.95 1.63
CA HIS A 170 -17.36 10.25 1.16
C HIS A 170 -17.75 9.10 2.09
N GLN A 171 -16.77 8.34 2.59
CA GLN A 171 -17.02 7.27 3.55
C GLN A 171 -17.58 7.80 4.88
N GLN A 172 -17.06 8.92 5.38
CA GLN A 172 -17.57 9.54 6.60
C GLN A 172 -19.02 10.05 6.42
N GLN A 173 -19.31 10.65 5.27
CA GLN A 173 -20.67 11.12 4.95
C GLN A 173 -21.67 9.95 4.87
N GLN A 174 -21.27 8.84 4.26
CA GLN A 174 -22.12 7.65 4.17
C GLN A 174 -22.42 7.05 5.55
N GLN A 175 -21.44 7.06 6.47
CA GLN A 175 -21.63 6.60 7.84
C GLN A 175 -22.58 7.51 8.64
N GLN A 176 -22.52 8.83 8.44
CA GLN A 176 -23.50 9.76 9.04
C GLN A 176 -24.92 9.51 8.52
N LEU A 177 -25.08 9.23 7.22
CA LEU A 177 -26.40 8.91 6.65
C LEU A 177 -27.00 7.63 7.22
N GLN A 178 -26.19 6.59 7.44
CA GLN A 178 -26.67 5.38 8.11
C GLN A 178 -27.05 5.64 9.57
N ALA A 179 -26.23 6.40 10.30
CA ALA A 179 -26.53 6.75 11.69
C ALA A 179 -27.81 7.59 11.79
N ALA A 180 -28.04 8.53 10.87
CA ALA A 180 -29.25 9.33 10.80
C ALA A 180 -30.50 8.48 10.50
N GLN A 181 -30.39 7.49 9.59
CA GLN A 181 -31.47 6.56 9.31
C GLN A 181 -31.84 5.72 10.55
N GLN A 182 -30.84 5.18 11.24
CA GLN A 182 -31.08 4.44 12.49
C GLN A 182 -31.74 5.32 13.56
N HIS A 183 -31.31 6.58 13.66
CA HIS A 183 -31.89 7.52 14.60
C HIS A 183 -33.37 7.83 14.28
N GLN A 184 -33.73 7.99 13.01
CA GLN A 184 -35.14 8.15 12.62
C GLN A 184 -35.98 6.93 12.98
N LEU A 185 -35.46 5.72 12.74
CA LEU A 185 -36.13 4.46 13.09
C LEU A 185 -36.36 4.36 14.60
N MET A 186 -35.36 4.74 15.40
CA MET A 186 -35.45 4.76 16.86
C MET A 186 -36.50 5.77 17.34
N MET A 187 -36.50 6.99 16.78
CA MET A 187 -37.51 8.01 17.06
C MET A 187 -38.93 7.54 16.74
N HIS A 188 -39.11 6.87 15.59
CA HIS A 188 -40.40 6.36 15.17
C HIS A 188 -40.92 5.25 16.11
N GLN A 189 -40.03 4.36 16.55
CA GLN A 189 -40.38 3.31 17.51
C GLN A 189 -40.82 3.90 18.86
N GLN A 190 -40.10 4.90 19.36
CA GLN A 190 -40.44 5.55 20.63
C GLN A 190 -41.79 6.25 20.57
N GLN A 191 -42.10 6.92 19.45
CA GLN A 191 -43.40 7.57 19.26
C GLN A 191 -44.56 6.55 19.25
N GLN A 192 -44.35 5.39 18.64
CA GLN A 192 -45.36 4.33 18.61
C GLN A 192 -45.64 3.76 20.01
N GLN A 193 -44.60 3.67 20.86
CA GLN A 193 -44.73 3.23 22.25
C GLN A 193 -45.54 4.22 23.10
N GLN A 194 -45.36 5.53 22.89
CA GLN A 194 -46.18 6.55 23.58
C GLN A 194 -47.65 6.51 23.16
N GLN A 195 -47.97 6.20 21.90
CA GLN A 195 -49.37 6.06 21.46
C GLN A 195 -50.06 4.85 22.10
N GLN A 196 -49.35 3.74 22.31
CA GLN A 196 -49.91 2.57 23.01
C GLN A 196 -50.21 2.85 24.49
N GLN A 197 -49.37 3.63 25.17
CA GLN A 197 -49.62 4.01 26.56
C GLN A 197 -50.85 4.91 26.73
N GLN A 198 -51.19 5.73 25.73
CA GLN A 198 -52.39 6.57 25.79
C GLN A 198 -53.70 5.81 25.53
N GLN A 199 -53.66 4.68 24.81
CA GLN A 199 -54.86 3.87 24.55
C GLN A 199 -55.13 2.79 25.62
N GLY A 200 -54.12 2.38 26.40
CA GLY A 200 -54.27 1.37 27.46
C GLY A 200 -54.88 1.86 28.79
N GLY A 201 -55.21 3.15 28.91
CA GLY A 201 -55.59 3.79 30.18
C GLY A 201 -57.07 3.73 30.59
N TYR A 202 -57.96 3.19 29.76
CA TYR A 202 -59.39 3.12 30.07
C TYR A 202 -59.82 1.69 30.43
N MET A 203 -59.47 1.26 31.64
CA MET A 203 -60.19 0.16 32.31
C MET A 203 -61.52 0.73 32.85
N PRO A 204 -62.70 0.24 32.42
CA PRO A 204 -63.96 0.68 33.00
C PRO A 204 -64.01 0.28 34.49
N PRO A 205 -64.53 1.15 35.37
CA PRO A 205 -64.61 0.83 36.79
C PRO A 205 -65.52 -0.39 36.96
N PHE A 206 -64.95 -1.43 37.57
CA PHE A 206 -65.64 -2.64 37.97
C PHE A 206 -66.73 -2.25 38.98
N ALA A 207 -67.98 -2.18 38.52
CA ALA A 207 -69.13 -1.89 39.37
C ALA A 207 -69.32 -3.06 40.35
N GLY A 208 -69.19 -2.75 41.63
CA GLY A 208 -69.25 -3.71 42.73
C GLY A 208 -70.55 -4.49 42.78
N GLN A 209 -70.41 -5.80 42.98
CA GLN A 209 -71.50 -6.67 43.40
C GLN A 209 -71.97 -6.29 44.81
N GLN A 210 -73.28 -6.16 44.97
CA GLN A 210 -73.93 -5.94 46.26
C GLN A 210 -73.98 -7.22 47.11
N PRO A 211 -73.91 -7.12 48.45
CA PRO A 211 -74.08 -8.25 49.34
C PRO A 211 -75.58 -8.58 49.52
N PHE A 212 -75.93 -9.85 49.31
CA PHE A 212 -77.24 -10.37 49.73
C PHE A 212 -77.23 -10.65 51.24
N GLN A 213 -78.35 -10.28 51.88
CA GLN A 213 -78.70 -10.53 53.27
C GLN A 213 -78.87 -12.02 53.59
#